data_AF-A0AAD8YLG4-F1
#
_entry.id   AF-A0AAD8YLG4-F1
#
_cell.length_a   1.000
_cell.length_b   1.000
_cell.length_c   1.000
_cell.angle_alpha   90.00
_cell.angle_beta   90.00
_cell.angle_gamma   90.00
#
_symmetry.space_group_name_H-M   'P 1'
#
loop_
_entity.id
_entity.type
_entity.pdbx_description
1 polymer ?
#
loop_
_entity_poly.entity_id
_entity_poly.type
_entity_poly.pdbx_seq_one_letter_code
_entity_poly.pdbx_strand_id
1 'polypeptide(L)'
;MQEDATAAFVPENPLTKMIKGMFNDETTADVCFEVCSAEGKDDDDGTKRAKTSTSFYAHRSILSGCAPMLAALFDAEDTGHMISAQISDVKPDIFQYMLGYVYGGSVPKEELMTHAKDIINAADKYSIVNLKLEAEAVYLNSTIFTVDNAMDNLLYADAKNCALLKETVLDFLADWNSTEAINNISFADFPLYTQDWITMTID
;
A
#
# COMPACT_ATOMS: atom_id res chain seq x y z
N MET A 1 -5.66 21.63 -46.00
CA MET A 1 -6.79 21.39 -45.09
C MET A 1 -6.74 19.92 -44.76
N GLN A 2 -6.37 19.58 -43.53
CA GLN A 2 -6.25 18.20 -43.08
C GLN A 2 -7.58 17.88 -42.37
N GLU A 3 -8.35 16.95 -42.95
CA GLU A 3 -9.59 16.45 -42.36
C GLU A 3 -9.27 15.77 -41.04
N ASP A 4 -9.75 16.35 -39.96
CA ASP A 4 -9.71 15.76 -38.63
C ASP A 4 -10.74 14.62 -38.61
N ALA A 5 -10.26 13.39 -38.51
CA ALA A 5 -11.11 12.21 -38.49
C ALA A 5 -11.98 12.27 -37.22
N THR A 6 -13.29 12.49 -37.39
CA THR A 6 -14.25 12.47 -36.28
C THR A 6 -14.20 11.10 -35.61
N ALA A 7 -13.54 11.01 -34.46
CA ALA A 7 -13.49 9.78 -33.68
C ALA A 7 -14.93 9.33 -33.39
N ALA A 8 -15.27 8.10 -33.79
CA ALA A 8 -16.58 7.52 -33.51
C ALA A 8 -16.79 7.49 -32.00
N PHE A 9 -17.93 7.98 -31.53
CA PHE A 9 -18.28 7.91 -30.12
C PHE A 9 -18.43 6.43 -29.71
N VAL A 10 -17.53 5.96 -28.84
CA VAL A 10 -17.61 4.64 -28.23
C VAL A 10 -18.06 4.82 -26.78
N PRO A 11 -19.27 4.34 -26.41
CA PRO A 11 -19.73 4.44 -25.03
C PRO A 11 -18.89 3.54 -24.11
N GLU A 12 -18.56 4.04 -22.93
CA GLU A 12 -17.86 3.26 -21.91
C GLU A 12 -18.78 2.21 -21.27
N ASN A 13 -18.24 1.04 -20.96
CA ASN A 13 -18.96 0.01 -20.22
C ASN A 13 -19.20 0.50 -18.76
N PRO A 14 -20.44 0.47 -18.24
CA PRO A 14 -20.75 1.02 -16.93
C PRO A 14 -20.30 0.14 -15.75
N LEU A 15 -19.76 -1.06 -16.00
CA LEU A 15 -19.44 -2.04 -14.96
C LEU A 15 -18.55 -1.48 -13.85
N THR A 16 -17.46 -0.79 -14.18
CA THR A 16 -16.57 -0.19 -13.17
C THR A 16 -17.30 0.84 -12.31
N LYS A 17 -18.20 1.63 -12.91
CA LYS A 17 -19.01 2.61 -12.18
C LYS A 17 -20.03 1.94 -11.25
N MET A 18 -20.63 0.84 -11.69
CA MET A 18 -21.55 0.06 -10.87
C MET A 18 -20.84 -0.56 -9.67
N ILE A 19 -19.71 -1.25 -9.89
CA ILE A 19 -18.91 -1.83 -8.81
C ILE A 19 -18.46 -0.74 -7.84
N LYS A 20 -17.92 0.39 -8.33
CA LYS A 20 -17.53 1.52 -7.47
C LYS A 20 -18.69 2.07 -6.63
N GLY A 21 -19.92 2.03 -7.14
CA GLY A 21 -21.12 2.43 -6.41
C GLY A 21 -21.52 1.50 -5.26
N MET A 22 -21.05 0.25 -5.28
CA MET A 22 -21.28 -0.73 -4.20
C MET A 22 -20.30 -0.57 -3.03
N PHE A 23 -19.33 0.33 -3.14
CA PHE A 23 -18.37 0.58 -2.07
C PHE A 23 -19.08 1.07 -0.81
N ASN A 24 -18.88 0.35 0.30
CA ASN A 24 -19.47 0.66 1.60
C ASN A 24 -21.01 0.75 1.61
N ASP A 25 -21.68 0.03 0.69
CA ASP A 25 -23.14 -0.09 0.66
C ASP A 25 -23.60 -1.14 1.68
N GLU A 26 -24.11 -0.68 2.81
CA GLU A 26 -24.67 -1.53 3.87
C GLU A 26 -25.86 -2.37 3.41
N THR A 27 -26.63 -1.91 2.43
CA THR A 27 -27.89 -2.56 2.05
C THR A 27 -27.69 -3.85 1.29
N THR A 28 -26.58 -3.97 0.56
CA THR A 28 -26.24 -5.13 -0.28
C THR A 28 -25.06 -5.94 0.25
N ALA A 29 -24.34 -5.42 1.25
CA ALA A 29 -23.18 -6.08 1.83
C ALA A 29 -23.53 -7.38 2.57
N ASP A 30 -22.66 -8.37 2.44
CA ASP A 30 -22.73 -9.65 3.15
C ASP A 30 -21.63 -9.80 4.22
N VAL A 31 -20.68 -8.86 4.26
CA VAL A 31 -19.57 -8.84 5.23
C VAL A 31 -19.25 -7.43 5.73
N CYS A 32 -18.72 -7.32 6.95
CA CYS A 32 -18.29 -6.09 7.60
C CYS A 32 -16.83 -6.19 8.04
N PHE A 33 -16.05 -5.13 7.88
CA PHE A 33 -14.78 -4.97 8.59
C PHE A 33 -14.94 -3.99 9.72
N GLU A 34 -14.50 -4.38 10.91
CA GLU A 34 -14.39 -3.52 12.08
C GLU A 34 -12.93 -3.10 12.26
N VAL A 35 -12.61 -1.89 11.79
CA VAL A 35 -11.24 -1.37 11.80
C VAL A 35 -11.04 -0.54 13.06
N CYS A 36 -10.08 -0.96 13.88
CA CYS A 36 -9.82 -0.37 15.18
C CYS A 36 -8.77 0.72 15.10
N SER A 37 -9.07 1.90 15.65
CA SER A 37 -8.04 2.93 15.88
C SER A 37 -7.26 2.59 17.15
N ALA A 38 -5.94 2.45 17.05
CA ALA A 38 -5.08 2.40 18.23
C ALA A 38 -4.93 3.83 18.79
N GLU A 39 -5.60 4.14 19.89
CA GLU A 39 -5.29 5.35 20.65
C GLU A 39 -4.01 5.16 21.48
N GLY A 40 -3.28 6.26 21.70
CA GLY A 40 -1.93 6.32 22.22
C GLY A 40 -1.71 5.66 23.60
N LYS A 41 -0.42 5.47 23.92
CA LYS A 41 0.07 4.93 25.19
C LYS A 41 -0.66 5.54 26.37
N ASP A 42 -1.02 4.68 27.33
CA ASP A 42 -1.66 5.02 28.60
C ASP A 42 -1.04 6.28 29.22
N ASP A 43 -1.84 7.32 29.38
CA ASP A 43 -1.55 8.35 30.38
C ASP A 43 -1.61 7.67 31.76
N ASP A 44 -0.69 8.03 32.65
CA ASP A 44 -0.46 7.51 34.03
C ASP A 44 -1.70 7.56 34.96
N ASP A 45 -2.87 7.96 34.46
CA ASP A 45 -4.13 8.18 35.18
C ASP A 45 -5.24 7.21 34.72
N GLY A 46 -4.97 5.89 34.79
CA GLY A 46 -5.94 4.79 35.01
C GLY A 46 -7.29 4.72 34.24
N THR A 47 -7.57 5.63 33.31
CA THR A 47 -8.86 5.79 32.65
C THR A 47 -8.75 5.19 31.26
N LYS A 48 -9.19 3.93 31.14
CA LYS A 48 -9.27 3.22 29.86
C LYS A 48 -10.14 4.02 28.88
N ARG A 49 -9.51 4.73 27.94
CA ARG A 49 -10.24 5.36 26.82
C ARG A 49 -10.86 4.27 25.96
N ALA A 50 -12.11 4.49 25.56
CA ALA A 50 -12.87 3.53 24.79
C ALA A 50 -12.21 3.32 23.41
N LYS A 51 -11.91 2.07 23.08
CA LYS A 51 -11.45 1.67 21.73
C LYS A 51 -12.52 2.05 20.71
N THR A 52 -12.22 2.96 19.79
CA THR A 52 -13.13 3.35 18.70
C THR A 52 -12.91 2.42 17.51
N SER A 53 -13.98 1.81 16.99
CA SER A 53 -13.97 1.03 15.74
C SER A 53 -14.74 1.76 14.65
N THR A 54 -14.31 1.59 13.40
CA THR A 54 -14.99 2.07 12.19
C THR A 54 -15.40 0.87 11.35
N SER A 55 -16.69 0.79 11.03
CA SER A 55 -17.27 -0.30 10.24
C SER A 55 -17.18 -0.01 8.74
N PHE A 56 -16.78 -1.00 7.95
CA PHE A 56 -16.76 -0.95 6.49
C PHE A 56 -17.54 -2.12 5.89
N TYR A 57 -18.58 -1.81 5.14
CA TYR A 57 -19.48 -2.78 4.51
C TYR A 57 -18.89 -3.24 3.18
N ALA A 58 -18.86 -4.55 2.95
CA ALA A 58 -18.27 -5.11 1.75
C ALA A 58 -18.99 -6.37 1.24
N HIS A 59 -18.55 -6.82 0.07
CA HIS A 59 -19.14 -7.92 -0.69
C HIS A 59 -18.08 -9.00 -0.89
N ARG A 60 -18.32 -10.18 -0.35
CA ARG A 60 -17.39 -11.32 -0.42
C ARG A 60 -17.05 -11.72 -1.85
N SER A 61 -18.01 -11.65 -2.77
CA SER A 61 -17.82 -11.96 -4.19
C SER A 61 -16.79 -11.05 -4.85
N ILE A 62 -16.82 -9.75 -4.56
CA ILE A 62 -15.84 -8.76 -5.05
C ILE A 62 -14.49 -9.02 -4.38
N LEU A 63 -14.46 -9.19 -3.07
CA LEU A 63 -13.21 -9.46 -2.33
C LEU A 63 -12.53 -10.74 -2.82
N SER A 64 -13.29 -11.79 -3.14
CA SER A 64 -12.73 -13.07 -3.59
C SER A 64 -12.01 -12.95 -4.93
N GLY A 65 -12.48 -12.06 -5.81
CA GLY A 65 -11.83 -11.80 -7.10
C GLY A 65 -10.68 -10.79 -7.03
N CYS A 66 -10.82 -9.76 -6.19
CA CYS A 66 -9.94 -8.59 -6.22
C CYS A 66 -8.98 -8.48 -5.01
N ALA A 67 -9.31 -9.09 -3.88
CA ALA A 67 -8.48 -9.08 -2.66
C ALA A 67 -8.67 -10.39 -1.84
N PRO A 68 -8.16 -11.54 -2.31
CA PRO A 68 -8.42 -12.84 -1.68
C PRO A 68 -8.00 -12.93 -0.21
N MET A 69 -6.94 -12.21 0.18
CA MET A 69 -6.48 -12.16 1.57
C MET A 69 -7.51 -11.49 2.50
N LEU A 70 -8.26 -10.50 2.01
CA LEU A 70 -9.37 -9.90 2.75
C LEU A 70 -10.58 -10.83 2.78
N ALA A 71 -10.88 -11.51 1.68
CA ALA A 71 -11.97 -12.50 1.62
C ALA A 71 -11.76 -13.65 2.62
N ALA A 72 -10.51 -14.11 2.78
CA ALA A 72 -10.12 -15.18 3.69
C ALA A 72 -10.32 -14.85 5.18
N LEU A 73 -10.57 -13.59 5.54
CA LEU A 73 -10.90 -13.20 6.92
C LEU A 73 -12.32 -13.61 7.32
N PHE A 74 -13.15 -14.00 6.36
CA PHE A 74 -14.51 -14.44 6.60
C PHE A 74 -14.63 -15.93 6.28
N ASP A 75 -15.10 -16.70 7.25
CA ASP A 75 -15.37 -18.13 7.06
C ASP A 75 -16.44 -18.35 5.97
N ALA A 76 -16.36 -19.50 5.30
CA ALA A 76 -17.24 -19.89 4.19
C ALA A 76 -18.66 -20.31 4.64
N GLU A 77 -19.02 -20.12 5.91
CA GLU A 77 -20.34 -20.46 6.41
C GLU A 77 -21.35 -19.39 5.98
N ASP A 78 -22.26 -19.79 5.09
CA ASP A 78 -23.44 -18.99 4.75
C ASP A 78 -24.43 -19.05 5.91
N THR A 79 -24.27 -18.10 6.83
CA THR A 79 -25.16 -17.97 8.00
C THR A 79 -26.40 -17.13 7.71
N GLY A 80 -26.54 -16.57 6.50
CA GLY A 80 -27.63 -15.63 6.16
C GLY A 80 -27.58 -14.31 6.94
N HIS A 81 -26.52 -14.09 7.72
CA HIS A 81 -26.30 -12.91 8.56
C HIS A 81 -25.00 -12.23 8.17
N MET A 82 -24.92 -10.92 8.44
CA MET A 82 -23.71 -10.15 8.19
C MET A 82 -22.54 -10.66 9.06
N ILE A 83 -21.46 -11.09 8.43
CA ILE A 83 -20.27 -11.59 9.12
C ILE A 83 -19.27 -10.45 9.29
N SER A 84 -18.70 -10.29 10.49
CA SER A 84 -17.76 -9.21 10.78
C SER A 84 -16.34 -9.73 11.04
N ALA A 85 -15.33 -9.06 10.49
CA ALA A 85 -13.91 -9.35 10.71
C ALA A 85 -13.21 -8.14 11.34
N GLN A 86 -12.32 -8.38 12.30
CA GLN A 86 -11.59 -7.31 12.99
C GLN A 86 -10.28 -7.00 12.27
N ILE A 87 -9.99 -5.72 12.06
CA ILE A 87 -8.73 -5.22 11.53
C ILE A 87 -8.11 -4.29 12.57
N SER A 88 -6.89 -4.58 13.02
CA SER A 88 -6.25 -3.82 14.12
C SER A 88 -4.90 -3.22 13.75
N ASP A 89 -4.35 -3.56 12.59
CA ASP A 89 -3.00 -3.20 12.18
C ASP A 89 -2.97 -2.25 10.97
N VAL A 90 -4.15 -1.80 10.53
CA VAL A 90 -4.32 -0.77 9.50
C VAL A 90 -5.21 0.32 10.08
N LYS A 91 -4.81 1.58 9.88
CA LYS A 91 -5.62 2.73 10.30
C LYS A 91 -6.93 2.80 9.46
N PRO A 92 -8.05 3.28 10.02
CA PRO A 92 -9.33 3.31 9.30
C PRO A 92 -9.30 4.06 7.95
N ASP A 93 -8.61 5.20 7.88
CA ASP A 93 -8.42 5.99 6.66
C ASP A 93 -7.65 5.20 5.58
N ILE A 94 -6.55 4.55 5.96
CA ILE A 94 -5.75 3.71 5.07
C ILE A 94 -6.55 2.50 4.58
N PHE A 95 -7.32 1.87 5.47
CA PHE A 95 -8.19 0.76 5.12
C PHE A 95 -9.30 1.21 4.16
N GLN A 96 -9.87 2.40 4.35
CA GLN A 96 -10.85 2.98 3.45
C GLN A 96 -10.29 3.18 2.04
N TYR A 97 -9.08 3.73 1.91
CA TYR A 97 -8.42 3.90 0.61
C TYR A 97 -8.16 2.56 -0.07
N MET A 98 -7.66 1.59 0.68
CA MET A 98 -7.38 0.23 0.20
C MET A 98 -8.65 -0.48 -0.27
N LEU A 99 -9.71 -0.48 0.55
CA LEU A 99 -10.98 -1.11 0.20
C LEU A 99 -11.64 -0.35 -0.97
N GLY A 100 -11.62 0.97 -1.00
CA GLY A 100 -12.13 1.76 -2.12
C GLY A 100 -11.44 1.41 -3.45
N TYR A 101 -10.13 1.18 -3.43
CA TYR A 101 -9.37 0.73 -4.60
C TYR A 101 -9.84 -0.65 -5.10
N VAL A 102 -10.13 -1.60 -4.20
CA VAL A 102 -10.68 -2.92 -4.54
C VAL A 102 -12.01 -2.81 -5.31
N TYR A 103 -12.79 -1.76 -5.07
CA TYR A 103 -14.04 -1.48 -5.78
C TYR A 103 -13.86 -0.67 -7.08
N GLY A 104 -12.63 -0.54 -7.59
CA GLY A 104 -12.33 0.26 -8.78
C GLY A 104 -12.29 1.77 -8.52
N GLY A 105 -12.13 2.16 -7.26
CA GLY A 105 -11.76 3.52 -6.87
C GLY A 105 -10.30 3.82 -7.18
N SER A 106 -9.91 5.05 -6.88
CA SER A 106 -8.53 5.53 -6.97
C SER A 106 -8.22 6.31 -5.69
N VAL A 107 -6.99 6.22 -5.21
CA VAL A 107 -6.55 7.04 -4.08
C VAL A 107 -6.08 8.40 -4.62
N PRO A 108 -6.55 9.54 -4.08
CA PRO A 108 -6.05 10.85 -4.50
C PRO A 108 -4.52 10.94 -4.36
N LYS A 109 -3.88 11.67 -5.26
CA LYS A 109 -2.40 11.74 -5.29
C LYS A 109 -1.83 12.33 -4.00
N GLU A 110 -2.52 13.31 -3.43
CA GLU A 110 -2.16 13.98 -2.19
C GLU A 110 -2.19 13.01 -1.00
N GLU A 111 -3.18 12.12 -0.99
CA GLU A 111 -3.32 11.07 0.03
C GLU A 111 -2.27 9.98 -0.15
N LEU A 112 -1.99 9.57 -1.40
CA LEU A 112 -0.87 8.67 -1.71
C LEU A 112 0.47 9.25 -1.25
N MET A 113 0.69 10.55 -1.43
CA MET A 113 1.93 11.21 -0.97
C MET A 113 2.00 11.26 0.55
N THR A 114 0.91 11.65 1.21
CA THR A 114 0.85 11.80 2.67
C THR A 114 0.98 10.46 3.39
N HIS A 115 0.40 9.41 2.81
CA HIS A 115 0.24 8.12 3.46
C HIS A 115 0.97 6.97 2.75
N ALA A 116 1.96 7.27 1.89
CA ALA A 116 2.57 6.31 0.99
C ALA A 116 3.01 5.00 1.68
N LYS A 117 3.80 5.11 2.77
CA LYS A 117 4.28 3.94 3.52
C LYS A 117 3.15 3.16 4.18
N ASP A 118 2.14 3.83 4.73
CA ASP A 118 1.01 3.16 5.36
C ASP A 118 0.19 2.38 4.32
N ILE A 119 -0.02 2.98 3.14
CA ILE A 119 -0.70 2.33 2.00
C ILE A 119 0.13 1.16 1.47
N ILE A 120 1.46 1.32 1.28
CA ILE A 120 2.37 0.22 0.88
C ILE A 120 2.27 -0.93 1.89
N ASN A 121 2.34 -0.64 3.19
CA ASN A 121 2.29 -1.66 4.23
C ASN A 121 0.96 -2.44 4.21
N ALA A 122 -0.17 -1.74 4.06
CA ALA A 122 -1.49 -2.37 3.99
C ALA A 122 -1.67 -3.17 2.68
N ALA A 123 -1.30 -2.59 1.54
CA ALA A 123 -1.42 -3.22 0.23
C ALA A 123 -0.52 -4.46 0.10
N ASP A 124 0.70 -4.43 0.66
CA ASP A 124 1.58 -5.59 0.74
C ASP A 124 0.98 -6.71 1.58
N LYS A 125 0.48 -6.38 2.78
CA LYS A 125 -0.16 -7.36 3.68
C LYS A 125 -1.36 -8.05 3.04
N TYR A 126 -2.23 -7.29 2.37
CA TYR A 126 -3.45 -7.84 1.76
C TYR A 126 -3.30 -8.19 0.28
N SER A 127 -2.06 -8.17 -0.24
CA SER A 127 -1.72 -8.56 -1.61
C SER A 127 -2.46 -7.77 -2.71
N ILE A 128 -2.67 -6.47 -2.49
CA ILE A 128 -3.28 -5.56 -3.47
C ILE A 128 -2.16 -4.91 -4.29
N VAL A 129 -1.60 -5.70 -5.20
CA VAL A 129 -0.33 -5.42 -5.89
C VAL A 129 -0.33 -4.07 -6.63
N ASN A 130 -1.38 -3.74 -7.38
CA ASN A 130 -1.41 -2.52 -8.18
C ASN A 130 -1.41 -1.25 -7.30
N LEU A 131 -2.16 -1.27 -6.19
CA LEU A 131 -2.14 -0.16 -5.23
C LEU A 131 -0.75 -0.01 -4.59
N LYS A 132 -0.07 -1.13 -4.29
CA LYS A 132 1.30 -1.11 -3.79
C LYS A 132 2.25 -0.43 -4.78
N LEU A 133 2.19 -0.81 -6.06
CA LEU A 133 3.03 -0.23 -7.12
C LEU A 133 2.76 1.27 -7.31
N GLU A 134 1.49 1.69 -7.28
CA GLU A 134 1.12 3.11 -7.35
C GLU A 134 1.69 3.91 -6.17
N ALA A 135 1.51 3.41 -4.95
CA ALA A 135 2.02 4.05 -3.74
C ALA A 135 3.56 4.08 -3.70
N GLU A 136 4.22 3.02 -4.16
CA GLU A 136 5.67 2.94 -4.31
C GLU A 136 6.20 3.99 -5.30
N ALA A 137 5.59 4.11 -6.48
CA ALA A 137 5.97 5.11 -7.47
C ALA A 137 5.78 6.55 -6.94
N VAL A 138 4.72 6.80 -6.17
CA VAL A 138 4.52 8.11 -5.52
C VAL A 138 5.56 8.35 -4.43
N TYR A 139 5.83 7.35 -3.59
CA TYR A 139 6.83 7.42 -2.52
C TYR A 139 8.20 7.82 -3.10
N LEU A 140 8.62 7.15 -4.17
CA LEU A 140 9.87 7.45 -4.88
C LEU A 140 9.95 8.90 -5.36
N ASN A 141 8.92 9.37 -6.05
CA ASN A 141 8.88 10.73 -6.59
C ASN A 141 8.85 11.81 -5.49
N SER A 142 8.45 11.47 -4.27
CA SER A 142 8.40 12.38 -3.13
C SER A 142 9.60 12.27 -2.19
N THR A 143 10.42 11.22 -2.31
CA THR A 143 11.54 10.95 -1.40
C THR A 143 12.84 11.48 -1.98
N ILE A 144 13.54 12.31 -1.21
CA ILE A 144 14.92 12.69 -1.50
C ILE A 144 15.83 11.68 -0.81
N PHE A 145 16.55 10.87 -1.58
CA PHE A 145 17.52 9.94 -1.03
C PHE A 145 18.78 10.68 -0.57
N THR A 146 19.24 10.34 0.62
CA THR A 146 20.48 10.79 1.22
C THR A 146 21.23 9.59 1.76
N VAL A 147 22.54 9.70 1.98
CA VAL A 147 23.35 8.62 2.55
C VAL A 147 22.77 8.14 3.89
N ASP A 148 22.32 9.09 4.72
CA ASP A 148 21.75 8.80 6.03
C ASP A 148 20.45 8.00 5.97
N ASN A 149 19.66 8.14 4.89
CA ASN A 149 18.36 7.47 4.76
C ASN A 149 18.36 6.29 3.78
N ALA A 150 19.43 6.13 2.99
CA ALA A 150 19.50 5.13 1.93
C ALA A 150 19.40 3.71 2.50
N MET A 151 20.12 3.41 3.58
CA MET A 151 20.09 2.08 4.19
C MET A 151 18.71 1.72 4.78
N ASP A 152 18.08 2.66 5.47
CA ASP A 152 16.73 2.45 6.01
C ASP A 152 15.70 2.24 4.89
N ASN A 153 15.81 2.99 3.79
CA ASN A 153 14.95 2.80 2.63
C ASN A 153 15.21 1.48 1.92
N LEU A 154 16.46 1.03 1.81
CA LEU A 154 16.81 -0.27 1.22
C LEU A 154 16.22 -1.42 2.03
N LEU A 155 16.39 -1.39 3.36
CA LEU A 155 15.83 -2.40 4.26
C LEU A 155 14.31 -2.40 4.22
N TYR A 156 13.68 -1.22 4.19
CA TYR A 156 12.23 -1.09 4.03
C TYR A 156 11.75 -1.69 2.70
N ALA A 157 12.45 -1.38 1.61
CA ALA A 157 12.10 -1.86 0.28
C ALA A 157 12.18 -3.38 0.18
N ASP A 158 13.23 -3.98 0.73
CA ASP A 158 13.39 -5.43 0.81
C ASP A 158 12.27 -6.06 1.66
N ALA A 159 12.02 -5.51 2.85
CA ALA A 159 11.00 -6.01 3.78
C ALA A 159 9.56 -5.92 3.22
N LYS A 160 9.29 -4.95 2.34
CA LYS A 160 7.97 -4.75 1.70
C LYS A 160 7.94 -5.18 0.25
N ASN A 161 8.96 -5.91 -0.21
CA ASN A 161 9.08 -6.39 -1.59
C ASN A 161 8.76 -5.28 -2.64
N CYS A 162 9.32 -4.09 -2.41
CA CYS A 162 9.18 -2.89 -3.24
C CYS A 162 10.39 -2.83 -4.18
N ALA A 163 10.24 -3.44 -5.36
CA ALA A 163 11.34 -3.64 -6.29
C ALA A 163 11.86 -2.32 -6.89
N LEU A 164 10.96 -1.39 -7.23
CA LEU A 164 11.34 -0.09 -7.82
C LEU A 164 12.10 0.75 -6.81
N LEU A 165 11.65 0.76 -5.55
CA LEU A 165 12.34 1.45 -4.47
C LEU A 165 13.69 0.83 -4.18
N LYS A 166 13.75 -0.51 -4.15
CA LYS A 166 15.00 -1.24 -3.93
C LYS A 166 16.04 -0.92 -5.01
N GLU A 167 15.64 -0.98 -6.28
CA GLU A 167 16.49 -0.65 -7.43
C GLU A 167 16.99 0.80 -7.34
N THR A 168 16.08 1.76 -7.15
CA THR A 168 16.42 3.19 -7.10
C THR A 168 17.41 3.53 -5.96
N VAL A 169 17.25 2.91 -4.79
CA VAL A 169 18.15 3.13 -3.65
C VAL A 169 19.51 2.50 -3.89
N LEU A 170 19.57 1.33 -4.52
CA LEU A 170 20.84 0.69 -4.89
C LEU A 170 21.60 1.50 -5.93
N ASP A 171 20.91 2.03 -6.95
CA ASP A 171 21.51 2.93 -7.94
C ASP A 171 22.11 4.18 -7.28
N PHE A 172 21.36 4.81 -6.37
CA PHE A 172 21.86 5.95 -5.59
C PHE A 172 23.12 5.60 -4.78
N LEU A 173 23.15 4.43 -4.12
CA LEU A 173 24.31 3.98 -3.35
C LEU A 173 25.52 3.64 -4.24
N ALA A 174 25.29 3.06 -5.42
CA ALA A 174 26.35 2.77 -6.38
C ALA A 174 26.97 4.05 -6.95
N ASP A 175 26.14 5.04 -7.28
CA ASP A 175 26.59 6.36 -7.73
C ASP A 175 27.36 7.09 -6.62
N TRP A 176 26.83 7.11 -5.39
CA TRP A 176 27.51 7.69 -4.24
C TRP A 176 28.86 7.02 -3.98
N ASN A 177 28.90 5.69 -3.94
CA ASN A 177 30.15 4.93 -3.76
C ASN A 177 31.14 5.19 -4.89
N SER A 178 30.70 5.36 -6.13
CA SER A 178 31.61 5.71 -7.23
C SER A 178 32.25 7.10 -7.02
N THR A 179 31.54 8.03 -6.39
CA THR A 179 32.08 9.35 -6.03
C THR A 179 32.95 9.35 -4.77
N GLU A 180 32.65 8.51 -3.77
CA GLU A 180 33.38 8.39 -2.51
C GLU A 180 34.44 7.27 -2.47
N ALA A 181 34.49 6.34 -3.43
CA ALA A 181 35.60 5.40 -3.59
C ALA A 181 36.90 6.14 -3.97
N ILE A 182 36.78 7.42 -4.36
CA ILE A 182 37.87 8.38 -4.46
C ILE A 182 38.37 8.82 -3.06
N ASN A 183 37.59 8.64 -1.99
CA ASN A 183 37.86 9.00 -0.59
C ASN A 183 37.33 7.96 0.45
N ASN A 184 37.98 6.79 0.57
CA ASN A 184 37.98 5.90 1.76
C ASN A 184 36.65 5.70 2.55
N ILE A 185 35.89 4.63 2.29
CA ILE A 185 34.77 4.20 3.16
C ILE A 185 34.85 2.71 3.56
N SER A 186 34.45 2.42 4.80
CA SER A 186 34.33 1.10 5.44
C SER A 186 32.88 0.60 5.38
N PHE A 187 32.65 -0.63 4.91
CA PHE A 187 31.34 -1.23 4.63
C PHE A 187 30.76 -2.07 5.79
N ALA A 188 31.28 -1.92 7.01
CA ALA A 188 30.99 -2.83 8.13
C ALA A 188 29.51 -2.93 8.54
N ASP A 189 28.68 -1.93 8.21
CA ASP A 189 27.27 -1.86 8.61
C ASP A 189 26.29 -2.44 7.57
N PHE A 190 26.79 -2.90 6.42
CA PHE A 190 25.96 -3.47 5.35
C PHE A 190 25.66 -4.96 5.59
N PRO A 191 24.44 -5.46 5.29
CA PRO A 191 24.18 -6.90 5.23
C PRO A 191 25.10 -7.58 4.20
N LEU A 192 25.69 -8.73 4.55
CA LEU A 192 26.67 -9.44 3.70
C LEU A 192 26.23 -9.62 2.24
N TYR A 193 24.95 -9.91 2.00
CA TYR A 193 24.42 -10.09 0.65
C TYR A 193 24.41 -8.79 -0.18
N THR A 194 24.37 -7.62 0.45
CA THR A 194 24.46 -6.33 -0.24
C THR A 194 25.92 -5.93 -0.48
N GLN A 195 26.83 -6.33 0.41
CA GLN A 195 28.27 -6.09 0.25
C GLN A 195 28.81 -6.81 -0.99
N ASP A 196 28.42 -8.08 -1.20
CA ASP A 196 28.85 -8.89 -2.34
C ASP A 196 28.40 -8.30 -3.70
N TRP A 197 27.21 -7.69 -3.77
CA TRP A 197 26.71 -7.07 -5.00
C TRP A 197 27.39 -5.73 -5.30
N ILE A 198 27.68 -4.94 -4.27
CA ILE A 198 28.35 -3.65 -4.41
C ILE A 198 29.79 -3.85 -4.89
N THR A 199 30.52 -4.82 -4.33
CA THR A 199 31.88 -5.15 -4.80
C THR A 199 31.90 -5.68 -6.24
N MET A 200 30.91 -6.48 -6.64
CA MET A 200 30.80 -6.97 -8.03
C MET A 200 30.46 -5.89 -9.08
N THR A 201 29.99 -4.71 -8.66
CA THR A 201 29.62 -3.62 -9.58
C THR A 201 30.76 -2.59 -9.75
N ILE A 202 31.77 -2.64 -8.88
CA ILE A 202 32.90 -1.69 -8.85
C ILE A 202 34.14 -2.23 -9.59
N ASP A 203 34.26 -3.55 -9.78
CA ASP A 203 35.28 -4.19 -10.64
C ASP A 203 34.87 -4.26 -12.12
#